data_AF-A0AAP2XR89-F1
#
_entry.id   AF-A0AAP2XR89-F1
#
_cell.length_a   1.000
_cell.length_b   1.000
_cell.length_c   1.000
_cell.angle_alpha   90.00
_cell.angle_beta   90.00
_cell.angle_gamma   90.00
#
_symmetry.space_group_name_H-M   'P 1'
#
loop_
_entity.id
_entity.type
_entity.pdbx_description
1 polymer ?
#
loop_
_entity_poly.entity_id
_entity_poly.type
_entity_poly.pdbx_seq_one_letter_code
_entity_poly.pdbx_strand_id
1 'polypeptide(L)'
;MGKVITYAMRYVGRPAMAESRIIKYSKTEDTIEWFYHDHKDEVKHIVKEDSKSFKKKLLIHIPDENFRSVRYYGFYSNKAGEELDHVHELLGDKKSRDYSKETRKKKRC
;
A
#
# COMPACT_ATOMS: atom_id res chain seq x y z
N MET A 1 -3.60 -25.40 6.13
CA MET A 1 -3.62 -23.99 6.60
C MET A 1 -4.85 -23.31 6.00
N GLY A 2 -5.72 -22.70 6.82
CA GLY A 2 -7.01 -22.17 6.35
C GLY A 2 -6.83 -21.04 5.33
N LYS A 3 -7.63 -21.03 4.24
CA LYS A 3 -7.56 -20.04 3.15
C LYS A 3 -7.51 -18.58 3.63
N VAL A 4 -8.17 -18.28 4.75
CA VAL A 4 -8.20 -16.95 5.40
C VAL A 4 -6.84 -16.57 5.99
N ILE A 5 -6.14 -17.51 6.63
CA ILE A 5 -4.82 -17.28 7.24
C ILE A 5 -3.79 -17.02 6.13
N THR A 6 -3.83 -17.81 5.06
CA THR A 6 -2.95 -17.62 3.90
C THR A 6 -3.19 -16.29 3.19
N TYR A 7 -4.46 -15.85 3.13
CA TYR A 7 -4.82 -14.53 2.63
C TYR A 7 -4.30 -13.42 3.54
N ALA A 8 -4.56 -13.49 4.85
CA ALA A 8 -4.10 -12.49 5.81
C ALA A 8 -2.56 -12.36 5.82
N MET A 9 -1.81 -13.47 5.85
CA MET A 9 -0.35 -13.44 5.80
C MET A 9 0.19 -12.80 4.52
N ARG A 10 -0.52 -12.92 3.38
CA ARG A 10 -0.12 -12.27 2.12
C ARG A 10 -0.20 -10.75 2.19
N TYR A 11 -1.08 -10.18 3.01
CA TYR A 11 -1.29 -8.72 3.10
C TYR A 11 -0.69 -8.10 4.36
N VAL A 12 -0.59 -8.85 5.46
CA VAL A 12 -0.05 -8.35 6.74
C VAL A 12 1.46 -8.53 6.81
N GLY A 13 2.00 -9.58 6.19
CA GLY A 13 3.42 -9.95 6.31
C GLY A 13 4.32 -9.45 5.19
N ARG A 14 3.84 -8.60 4.27
CA ARG A 14 4.68 -8.11 3.17
C ARG A 14 5.34 -6.79 3.56
N PRO A 15 6.66 -6.77 3.83
CA PRO A 15 7.37 -5.52 4.03
C PRO A 15 7.32 -4.66 2.76
N ALA A 16 7.62 -3.37 2.91
CA ALA A 16 7.63 -2.40 1.81
C ALA A 16 8.51 -2.82 0.62
N MET A 17 9.50 -3.66 0.88
CA MET A 17 10.41 -4.22 -0.10
C MET A 17 10.46 -5.74 0.02
N ALA A 18 10.58 -6.45 -1.10
CA ALA A 18 10.78 -7.90 -1.08
C ALA A 18 12.16 -8.28 -0.51
N GLU A 19 12.21 -9.34 0.30
CA GLU A 19 13.46 -9.86 0.90
C GLU A 19 14.50 -10.25 -0.15
N SER A 20 14.08 -10.70 -1.33
CA SER A 20 14.96 -11.05 -2.45
C SER A 20 15.80 -9.89 -2.98
N ARG A 21 15.52 -8.65 -2.56
CA ARG A 21 16.30 -7.47 -2.92
C ARG A 21 17.50 -7.22 -2.00
N ILE A 22 17.59 -7.94 -0.88
CA ILE A 22 18.74 -7.89 0.02
C ILE A 22 19.81 -8.84 -0.52
N ILE A 23 20.99 -8.31 -0.79
CA ILE A 23 22.13 -9.07 -1.35
C ILE A 23 22.96 -9.65 -0.21
N LYS A 24 23.32 -8.81 0.76
CA LYS A 24 24.20 -9.20 1.87
C LYS A 24 23.93 -8.34 3.10
N TYR A 25 24.12 -8.96 4.26
CA TYR A 25 24.17 -8.28 5.55
C TYR A 25 25.46 -8.67 6.28
N SER A 26 26.23 -7.68 6.70
CA SER A 26 27.45 -7.87 7.49
C SER A 26 27.18 -7.48 8.93
N LYS A 27 27.09 -8.47 9.83
CA LYS A 27 26.81 -8.23 11.27
C LYS A 27 27.97 -7.53 11.99
N THR A 28 29.20 -7.73 11.54
CA THR A 28 30.40 -7.15 12.17
C THR A 28 30.52 -5.65 11.89
N GLU A 29 30.16 -5.21 10.71
CA GLU A 29 30.24 -3.81 10.27
C GLU A 29 28.88 -3.09 10.35
N ASP A 30 27.81 -3.82 10.70
CA ASP A 30 26.41 -3.38 10.64
C ASP A 30 26.02 -2.71 9.31
N THR A 31 26.46 -3.32 8.20
CA THR A 31 26.19 -2.83 6.83
C THR A 31 25.27 -3.78 6.06
N ILE A 32 24.40 -3.20 5.23
CA ILE A 32 23.48 -3.91 4.34
C ILE A 32 23.75 -3.50 2.89
N GLU A 33 23.82 -4.49 2.02
CA GLU A 33 23.85 -4.34 0.58
C GLU A 33 22.52 -4.81 0.00
N TRP A 34 21.86 -3.95 -0.76
CA TRP A 34 20.55 -4.23 -1.37
C TRP A 34 20.43 -3.53 -2.73
N PHE A 35 19.42 -3.86 -3.51
CA PHE A 35 19.20 -3.23 -4.81
C PHE A 35 17.78 -2.75 -5.03
N TYR A 36 17.64 -1.75 -5.89
CA TYR A 36 16.37 -1.32 -6.45
C TYR A 36 16.50 -1.08 -7.96
N HIS A 37 15.36 -1.07 -8.64
CA HIS A 37 15.28 -0.65 -10.02
C HIS A 37 14.74 0.77 -10.01
N ASP A 38 15.49 1.71 -10.59
CA ASP A 38 14.94 3.05 -10.82
C ASP A 38 13.94 2.98 -11.98
N HIS A 39 12.76 3.54 -11.79
CA HIS A 39 11.74 3.60 -12.83
C HIS A 39 12.07 4.61 -13.92
N LYS A 40 12.99 5.55 -13.67
CA LYS A 40 13.42 6.56 -14.66
C LYS A 40 14.42 5.98 -15.65
N ASP A 41 15.42 5.29 -15.13
CA ASP A 41 16.54 4.80 -15.93
C ASP A 41 16.42 3.31 -16.26
N GLU A 42 15.45 2.59 -15.67
CA GLU A 42 15.27 1.12 -15.74
C GLU A 42 16.51 0.30 -15.31
N VAL A 43 17.51 0.95 -14.74
CA VAL A 43 18.76 0.33 -14.30
C VAL A 43 18.62 -0.21 -12.88
N LYS A 44 19.31 -1.33 -12.63
CA LYS A 44 19.47 -1.92 -11.29
C LYS A 44 20.58 -1.19 -10.55
N HIS A 45 20.23 -0.49 -9.47
CA HIS A 45 21.19 0.16 -8.58
C HIS A 45 21.45 -0.70 -7.35
N ILE A 46 22.73 -0.93 -7.05
CA ILE A 46 23.18 -1.61 -5.83
C ILE A 46 23.62 -0.54 -4.84
N VAL A 47 23.04 -0.59 -3.63
CA VAL A 47 23.32 0.34 -2.55
C VAL A 47 23.94 -0.43 -1.39
N LYS A 48 25.05 0.09 -0.88
CA LYS A 48 25.65 -0.33 0.38
C LYS A 48 25.48 0.78 1.40
N GLU A 49 24.82 0.52 2.50
CA GLU A 49 24.60 1.50 3.56
C GLU A 49 24.59 0.85 4.95
N ASP A 50 24.58 1.70 5.97
CA ASP A 50 24.42 1.29 7.36
C ASP A 50 23.02 0.71 7.63
N SER A 51 22.95 -0.35 8.45
CA SER A 51 21.70 -1.03 8.77
C SER A 51 20.63 -0.13 9.39
N LYS A 52 21.04 0.86 10.18
CA LYS A 52 20.11 1.79 10.82
C LYS A 52 19.43 2.67 9.78
N SER A 53 20.18 3.14 8.79
CA SER A 53 19.65 3.94 7.67
C SER A 53 18.67 3.12 6.83
N PHE A 54 19.01 1.87 6.54
CA PHE A 54 18.13 0.93 5.86
C PHE A 54 16.83 0.67 6.64
N LYS A 55 16.90 0.38 7.94
CA LYS A 55 15.72 0.17 8.80
C LYS A 55 14.80 1.39 8.82
N LYS A 56 15.34 2.60 8.92
CA LYS A 56 14.55 3.85 8.85
C LYS A 56 13.76 3.95 7.54
N LYS A 57 14.37 3.61 6.40
CA LYS A 57 13.70 3.60 5.08
C LYS A 57 12.57 2.57 5.00
N LEU A 58 12.63 1.48 5.76
CA LEU A 58 11.52 0.54 5.84
C LEU A 58 10.40 1.04 6.77
N LEU A 59 10.76 1.70 7.87
CA LEU A 59 9.81 2.15 8.89
C LEU A 59 8.84 3.24 8.38
N ILE A 60 9.25 4.11 7.45
CA ILE A 60 8.37 5.16 6.89
C ILE A 60 7.11 4.61 6.19
N HIS A 61 7.12 3.32 5.83
CA HIS A 61 5.96 2.67 5.21
C HIS A 61 4.95 2.15 6.21
N ILE A 62 5.29 2.16 7.50
CA ILE A 62 4.36 1.84 8.58
C ILE A 62 3.55 3.11 8.85
N PRO A 63 2.23 3.10 8.62
CA PRO A 63 1.40 4.25 8.91
C PRO A 63 1.30 4.47 10.41
N ASP A 64 1.17 5.73 10.82
CA ASP A 64 0.95 6.10 12.22
C ASP A 64 -0.37 5.53 12.77
N GLU A 65 -0.47 5.48 14.09
CA GLU A 65 -1.72 5.10 14.75
C GLU A 65 -2.86 6.02 14.32
N ASN A 66 -4.02 5.43 14.01
CA ASN A 66 -5.21 6.11 13.51
C ASN A 66 -5.05 6.81 12.14
N PHE A 67 -3.98 6.55 11.39
CA PHE A 67 -3.84 7.05 10.03
C PHE A 67 -4.95 6.51 9.12
N ARG A 68 -5.82 7.41 8.65
CA ARG A 68 -6.82 7.09 7.62
C ARG A 68 -6.21 7.30 6.26
N SER A 69 -5.91 6.22 5.54
CA SER A 69 -5.43 6.34 4.16
C SER A 69 -6.45 7.08 3.29
N VAL A 70 -5.99 7.71 2.21
CA VAL A 70 -6.82 8.52 1.29
C VAL A 70 -8.13 7.81 0.92
N ARG A 71 -8.07 6.49 0.70
CA ARG A 71 -9.23 5.65 0.39
C ARG A 71 -10.34 5.66 1.46
N TYR A 72 -10.00 5.89 2.71
CA TYR A 72 -10.93 5.87 3.85
C TYR A 72 -11.13 7.26 4.47
N TYR A 73 -10.58 8.31 3.85
CA TYR A 73 -10.66 9.66 4.35
C TYR A 73 -11.77 10.46 3.65
N GLY A 74 -12.50 11.28 4.40
CA GLY A 74 -13.54 12.17 3.88
C GLY A 74 -14.62 11.46 3.05
N PHE A 75 -14.95 12.07 1.90
CA PHE A 75 -15.94 11.57 0.95
C PHE A 75 -15.49 10.29 0.21
N TYR A 76 -14.20 9.90 0.26
CA TYR A 76 -13.77 8.60 -0.27
C TYR A 76 -14.13 7.43 0.65
N SER A 77 -14.50 7.71 1.91
CA SER A 77 -14.89 6.65 2.84
C SER A 77 -16.14 5.92 2.36
N ASN A 78 -16.20 4.60 2.58
CA ASN A 78 -17.36 3.78 2.17
C ASN A 78 -18.71 4.24 2.76
N LYS A 79 -18.67 5.03 3.83
CA LYS A 79 -19.86 5.57 4.50
C LYS A 79 -20.31 6.90 3.91
N ALA A 80 -19.39 7.70 3.36
CA ALA A 80 -19.64 9.04 2.84
C ALA A 80 -20.03 9.03 1.35
N GLY A 81 -20.86 8.06 0.95
CA GLY A 81 -21.26 7.90 -0.45
C GLY A 81 -22.12 9.07 -0.95
N GLU A 82 -22.96 9.62 -0.07
CA GLU A 82 -23.83 10.76 -0.38
C GLU A 82 -23.01 12.03 -0.63
N GLU A 83 -21.98 12.27 0.18
CA GLU A 83 -21.06 13.39 0.01
C GLU A 83 -20.25 13.26 -1.29
N LEU A 84 -19.80 12.05 -1.64
CA LEU A 84 -19.11 11.81 -2.92
C LEU A 84 -20.05 12.08 -4.12
N ASP A 85 -21.32 11.69 -4.00
CA ASP A 85 -22.32 11.92 -5.03
C ASP A 85 -22.57 13.41 -5.24
N HIS A 86 -22.66 14.18 -4.15
CA HIS A 86 -22.79 15.63 -4.20
C HIS A 86 -21.58 16.31 -4.84
N VAL A 87 -20.36 15.84 -4.54
CA VAL A 87 -19.13 16.34 -5.18
C VAL A 87 -19.14 16.08 -6.69
N HIS A 88 -19.55 14.90 -7.15
CA HIS A 88 -19.64 14.61 -8.59
C HIS A 88 -20.68 15.49 -9.30
N GLU A 89 -21.82 15.77 -8.65
CA GLU A 89 -22.84 16.68 -9.17
C GLU A 89 -22.29 18.09 -9.37
N LEU A 90 -21.58 18.63 -8.37
CA LEU A 90 -20.94 19.96 -8.45
C LEU A 90 -19.86 20.03 -9.53
N LEU A 91 -19.13 18.94 -9.77
CA LEU A 91 -18.10 18.85 -10.81
C LEU A 91 -18.69 18.59 -12.22
N GLY A 92 -19.98 18.29 -12.33
CA GLY A 92 -20.63 17.92 -13.60
C GLY A 92 -20.20 16.55 -14.15
N ASP A 93 -19.55 15.74 -13.33
CA ASP A 93 -19.07 14.41 -13.71
C ASP A 93 -20.22 13.40 -13.72
N LYS A 94 -20.43 12.72 -14.85
CA LYS A 94 -21.40 11.61 -14.94
C LYS A 94 -20.90 10.43 -14.10
N LYS A 95 -21.71 9.96 -13.16
CA LYS A 95 -21.44 8.71 -12.43
C LYS A 95 -21.14 7.58 -13.42
N SER A 96 -19.90 7.07 -13.40
CA SER A 96 -19.49 5.96 -14.27
C SER A 96 -20.06 4.62 -13.82
N ARG A 97 -20.44 4.47 -12.53
CA ARG A 97 -21.03 3.27 -11.94
C ARG A 97 -22.03 3.62 -10.84
N ASP A 98 -23.15 2.89 -10.80
CA ASP A 98 -24.06 2.93 -9.66
C ASP A 98 -23.49 2.07 -8.51
N TYR A 99 -23.28 2.70 -7.35
CA TYR A 99 -22.77 2.07 -6.13
C TYR A 99 -23.89 1.78 -5.11
N SER A 100 -25.16 1.92 -5.51
CA SER A 100 -26.35 1.66 -4.69
C SER A 100 -26.29 0.32 -3.96
N LYS A 101 -26.98 0.23 -2.82
CA LYS A 101 -27.04 -1.02 -2.05
C LYS A 101 -27.74 -2.12 -2.85
N GLU A 102 -28.72 -1.78 -3.70
CA GLU A 102 -29.40 -2.75 -4.56
C GLU A 102 -28.45 -3.37 -5.60
N THR A 103 -27.66 -2.56 -6.31
CA THR A 103 -26.71 -3.06 -7.31
C THR A 103 -25.63 -3.95 -6.71
N ARG A 104 -25.14 -3.64 -5.50
CA ARG A 104 -24.18 -4.48 -4.77
C ARG A 104 -24.78 -5.81 -4.33
N LYS A 105 -26.04 -5.82 -3.87
CA LYS A 105 -26.73 -7.05 -3.42
C LYS A 105 -26.95 -7.99 -4.59
N LYS A 106 -27.32 -7.46 -5.77
CA LYS A 106 -27.54 -8.23 -7.00
C LYS A 106 -26.27 -8.91 -7.54
N LYS A 107 -25.09 -8.35 -7.30
CA LYS A 107 -23.79 -8.94 -7.69
C LYS A 107 -23.26 -10.04 -6.76
N ARG A 108 -23.85 -10.18 -5.58
CA ARG A 108 -23.44 -11.18 -4.56
C ARG A 108 -24.28 -12.46 -4.62
N CYS A 109 -25.39 -12.44 -5.35
CA CYS A 109 -26.23 -13.59 -5.63
C CYS A 109 -25.79 -14.29 -6.93
#